data_AF-A0A936ICQ2-F1
#
_entry.id   AF-A0A936ICQ2-F1
#
_cell.length_a   1.000
_cell.length_b   1.000
_cell.length_c   1.000
_cell.angle_alpha   90.00
_cell.angle_beta   90.00
_cell.angle_gamma   90.00
#
_symmetry.space_group_name_H-M   'P 1'
#
loop_
_entity.id
_entity.type
_entity.pdbx_description
1 polymer ?
#
loop_
_entity_poly.entity_id
_entity_poly.type
_entity_poly.pdbx_seq_one_letter_code
_entity_poly.pdbx_strand_id
1 'polypeptide(L)'
;MYFFLWKANGAPTFFKPWLNIPSEDYYFVNIFLLAPSMLICWLLASSMVQVFSKALGGDGSFEQTLILIALSINISMWGSLIHDLPMSFLSMVGVIDARQHEIDMNTPTVFRTILWACYLLYLLSFLILFPLSVKVVHRLKTLHCIWIGWTSFIVFQLIFLIFNR
;
A
#
# COMPACT_ATOMS: atom_id res chain seq x y z
N MET A 1 2.01 -12.61 5.04
CA MET A 1 0.86 -12.65 4.12
C MET A 1 1.16 -13.47 2.88
N TYR A 2 2.01 -13.01 1.93
CA TYR A 2 2.22 -13.75 0.66
C TYR A 2 2.75 -15.18 0.81
N PHE A 3 3.59 -15.45 1.82
CA PHE A 3 3.99 -16.82 2.15
C PHE A 3 2.80 -17.74 2.49
N PHE A 4 1.81 -17.22 3.23
CA PHE A 4 0.60 -17.97 3.60
C PHE A 4 -0.28 -18.25 2.37
N LEU A 5 -0.44 -17.25 1.49
CA LEU A 5 -1.20 -17.38 0.24
C LEU A 5 -0.56 -18.36 -0.73
N TRP A 6 0.78 -18.33 -0.85
CA TRP A 6 1.53 -19.31 -1.64
C TRP A 6 1.34 -20.73 -1.09
N LYS A 7 1.45 -20.93 0.23
CA LYS A 7 1.21 -22.23 0.86
C LYS A 7 -0.24 -22.71 0.72
N ALA A 8 -1.20 -21.79 0.60
CA ALA A 8 -2.62 -22.10 0.41
C ALA A 8 -3.01 -22.31 -1.07
N ASN A 9 -2.05 -22.34 -2.02
CA ASN A 9 -2.32 -22.42 -3.46
C ASN A 9 -3.28 -21.33 -3.98
N GLY A 10 -3.25 -20.15 -3.36
CA GLY A 10 -3.98 -18.98 -3.86
C GLY A 10 -3.41 -18.52 -5.20
N ALA A 11 -4.24 -17.91 -6.05
CA ALA A 11 -3.78 -17.31 -7.29
C ALA A 11 -4.71 -16.14 -7.68
N PRO A 12 -4.18 -14.95 -7.99
CA PRO A 12 -5.01 -13.81 -8.37
C PRO A 12 -5.87 -14.13 -9.61
N THR A 13 -7.17 -13.95 -9.46
CA THR A 13 -8.21 -14.32 -10.44
C THR A 13 -8.76 -13.11 -11.20
N PHE A 14 -8.86 -11.93 -10.57
CA PHE A 14 -9.52 -10.76 -11.17
C PHE A 14 -8.56 -9.66 -11.64
N PHE A 15 -7.49 -9.39 -10.91
CA PHE A 15 -6.47 -8.41 -11.30
C PHE A 15 -5.21 -9.13 -11.76
N LYS A 16 -4.88 -8.98 -13.05
CA LYS A 16 -3.64 -9.53 -13.60
C LYS A 16 -2.45 -8.66 -13.21
N PRO A 17 -1.33 -9.29 -12.80
CA PRO A 17 -0.07 -8.61 -12.58
C PRO A 17 0.35 -7.72 -13.74
N TRP A 18 0.80 -6.50 -13.45
CA TRP A 18 1.34 -5.60 -14.47
C TRP A 18 2.63 -6.15 -15.06
N LEU A 19 3.47 -6.73 -14.20
CA LEU A 19 4.54 -7.62 -14.61
C LEU A 19 3.92 -8.91 -15.14
N ASN A 20 4.32 -9.38 -16.32
CA ASN A 20 3.79 -10.61 -16.93
C ASN A 20 4.28 -11.88 -16.19
N ILE A 21 3.83 -12.05 -14.95
CA ILE A 21 4.12 -13.17 -14.07
C ILE A 21 2.90 -14.10 -14.12
N PRO A 22 3.09 -15.42 -14.35
CA PRO A 22 2.00 -16.38 -14.26
C PRO A 22 1.27 -16.27 -12.91
N SER A 23 -0.07 -16.26 -12.93
CA SER A 23 -0.87 -16.11 -11.70
C SER A 23 -0.54 -17.16 -10.64
N GLU A 24 -0.14 -18.37 -11.06
CA GLU A 24 0.21 -19.48 -10.17
C GLU A 24 1.50 -19.21 -9.37
N ASP A 25 2.47 -18.53 -9.99
CA ASP A 25 3.77 -18.22 -9.39
C ASP A 25 3.77 -16.85 -8.67
N TYR A 26 2.72 -16.06 -8.88
CA TYR A 26 2.66 -14.66 -8.46
C TYR A 26 2.99 -14.46 -6.97
N TYR A 27 2.37 -15.24 -6.08
CA TYR A 27 2.60 -15.10 -4.64
C TYR A 27 3.98 -15.56 -4.20
N PHE A 28 4.59 -16.52 -4.91
CA PHE A 28 5.96 -16.92 -4.65
C PHE A 28 6.93 -15.79 -4.99
N VAL A 29 6.77 -15.20 -6.18
CA VAL A 29 7.61 -14.07 -6.63
C VAL A 29 7.44 -12.85 -5.72
N ASN A 30 6.21 -12.56 -5.26
CA ASN A 30 5.93 -11.43 -4.38
C ASN A 30 6.59 -11.51 -3.00
N ILE A 31 6.94 -12.71 -2.50
CA ILE A 31 7.72 -12.85 -1.26
C ILE A 31 9.05 -12.09 -1.37
N PHE A 32 9.65 -12.10 -2.57
CA PHE A 32 10.93 -11.45 -2.82
C PHE A 32 10.78 -10.03 -3.38
N LEU A 33 9.72 -9.73 -4.14
CA LEU A 33 9.51 -8.40 -4.73
C LEU A 33 8.90 -7.37 -3.76
N LEU A 34 8.12 -7.80 -2.76
CA LEU A 34 7.42 -6.86 -1.88
C LEU A 34 8.38 -5.96 -1.10
N ALA A 35 9.38 -6.52 -0.42
CA ALA A 35 10.26 -5.72 0.43
C ALA A 35 11.10 -4.70 -0.39
N PRO A 36 11.78 -5.09 -1.49
CA PRO A 36 12.50 -4.14 -2.34
C PRO A 36 11.59 -3.07 -2.94
N SER A 37 10.40 -3.44 -3.44
CA SER A 37 9.49 -2.47 -4.04
C SER A 37 8.93 -1.50 -3.00
N MET A 38 8.61 -1.94 -1.79
CA MET A 38 8.18 -1.07 -0.69
C MET A 38 9.26 -0.06 -0.30
N LEU A 39 10.54 -0.49 -0.25
CA LEU A 39 11.65 0.43 -0.01
C LEU A 39 11.76 1.48 -1.12
N ILE A 40 11.65 1.07 -2.38
CA ILE A 40 11.67 1.98 -3.53
C ILE A 40 10.50 2.98 -3.47
N CYS A 41 9.28 2.50 -3.20
CA CYS A 41 8.10 3.34 -3.05
C CYS A 41 8.29 4.39 -1.95
N TRP A 42 8.79 3.97 -0.79
CA TRP A 42 9.03 4.86 0.35
C TRP A 42 10.10 5.92 0.03
N LEU A 43 11.23 5.51 -0.52
CA LEU A 43 12.32 6.42 -0.87
C LEU A 43 11.90 7.44 -1.93
N LEU A 44 11.19 7.00 -2.98
CA LEU A 44 10.74 7.90 -4.05
C LEU A 44 9.64 8.85 -3.58
N ALA A 45 8.67 8.37 -2.80
CA ALA A 45 7.65 9.24 -2.21
C ALA A 45 8.29 10.31 -1.30
N SER A 46 9.22 9.91 -0.43
CA SER A 46 9.92 10.83 0.47
C SER A 46 10.78 11.84 -0.30
N SER A 47 11.45 11.39 -1.37
CA SER A 47 12.24 12.26 -2.24
C SER A 47 11.38 13.29 -2.97
N MET A 48 10.21 12.88 -3.48
CA MET A 48 9.23 13.80 -4.10
C MET A 48 8.73 14.85 -3.11
N VAL A 49 8.38 14.44 -1.89
CA VAL A 49 8.01 15.38 -0.82
C VAL A 49 9.12 16.38 -0.60
N GLN A 50 10.36 15.91 -0.46
CA GLN A 50 11.50 16.76 -0.15
C GLN A 50 11.78 17.78 -1.27
N VAL A 51 11.85 17.32 -2.53
CA VAL A 51 12.16 18.17 -3.68
C VAL A 51 11.09 19.24 -3.86
N PHE A 52 9.80 18.87 -3.87
CA PHE A 52 8.73 19.84 -4.04
C PHE A 52 8.59 20.78 -2.85
N SER A 53 8.78 20.28 -1.63
CA SER A 53 8.73 21.14 -0.44
C SER A 53 9.87 22.16 -0.44
N LYS A 54 11.10 21.76 -0.79
CA LYS A 54 12.23 22.68 -0.90
C LYS A 54 12.04 23.72 -2.01
N ALA A 55 11.48 23.34 -3.16
CA ALA A 55 11.14 24.27 -4.23
C ALA A 55 10.13 25.35 -3.80
N LEU A 56 9.27 25.05 -2.82
CA LEU A 56 8.27 25.97 -2.27
C LEU A 56 8.72 26.66 -0.97
N GLY A 57 10.01 26.57 -0.61
CA GLY A 57 10.60 27.23 0.56
C GLY A 57 10.44 26.48 1.89
N GLY A 58 10.19 25.16 1.86
CA GLY A 58 10.06 24.32 3.05
C GLY A 58 11.37 24.21 3.85
N ASP A 59 11.27 24.29 5.17
CA ASP A 59 12.41 24.32 6.09
C ASP A 59 12.85 22.93 6.58
N GLY A 60 12.00 21.91 6.43
CA GLY A 60 12.21 20.56 6.95
C GLY A 60 13.40 19.79 6.38
N SER A 61 13.87 18.81 7.17
CA SER A 61 14.98 17.92 6.79
C SER A 61 14.50 16.69 6.01
N PHE A 62 15.41 16.08 5.24
CA PHE A 62 15.07 14.87 4.49
C PHE A 62 14.86 13.67 5.42
N GLU A 63 15.64 13.57 6.49
CA GLU A 63 15.52 12.52 7.52
C GLU A 63 14.16 12.58 8.21
N GLN A 64 13.69 13.78 8.56
CA GLN A 64 12.35 13.98 9.13
C GLN A 64 11.26 13.56 8.15
N THR A 65 11.43 13.89 6.86
CA THR A 65 10.51 13.48 5.79
C THR A 65 10.47 11.96 5.66
N LEU A 66 11.64 11.31 5.60
CA LEU A 66 11.76 9.85 5.52
C LEU A 66 11.03 9.17 6.68
N ILE A 67 11.26 9.62 7.92
CA ILE A 67 10.66 9.03 9.12
C ILE A 67 9.12 9.19 9.09
N LEU A 68 8.61 10.40 8.84
CA LEU A 68 7.17 10.63 8.89
C LEU A 68 6.41 10.00 7.72
N ILE A 69 7.01 9.93 6.53
CA ILE A 69 6.42 9.18 5.42
C ILE A 69 6.43 7.68 5.69
N ALA A 70 7.52 7.12 6.26
CA ALA A 70 7.54 5.71 6.67
C ALA A 70 6.43 5.39 7.68
N LEU A 71 6.28 6.24 8.69
CA LEU A 71 5.23 6.09 9.70
C LEU A 71 3.83 6.18 9.07
N SER A 72 3.62 7.13 8.15
CA SER A 72 2.36 7.30 7.42
C SER A 72 2.01 6.06 6.60
N ILE A 73 2.99 5.51 5.88
CA ILE A 73 2.83 4.26 5.11
C ILE A 73 2.47 3.12 6.06
N ASN A 74 3.20 2.96 7.17
CA ASN A 74 2.96 1.88 8.14
C ASN A 74 1.54 1.92 8.70
N ILE A 75 1.11 3.08 9.21
CA ILE A 75 -0.24 3.27 9.77
C ILE A 75 -1.30 2.99 8.71
N SER A 76 -1.13 3.51 7.49
CA SER A 76 -2.13 3.36 6.43
C SER A 76 -2.24 1.91 5.94
N MET A 77 -1.15 1.16 5.93
CA MET A 77 -1.12 -0.25 5.52
C MET A 77 -1.89 -1.16 6.46
N TRP A 78 -2.02 -0.83 7.75
CA TRP A 78 -2.86 -1.59 8.68
C TRP A 78 -4.33 -1.66 8.26
N GLY A 79 -4.81 -0.66 7.51
CA GLY A 79 -6.19 -0.61 7.03
C GLY A 79 -6.57 -1.83 6.18
N SER A 80 -5.66 -2.32 5.33
CA SER A 80 -5.85 -3.56 4.57
C SER A 80 -5.30 -4.79 5.29
N LEU A 81 -4.19 -4.65 6.01
CA LEU A 81 -3.53 -5.79 6.66
C LEU A 81 -4.40 -6.49 7.71
N ILE A 82 -5.28 -5.74 8.38
CA ILE A 82 -6.21 -6.29 9.39
C ILE A 82 -7.16 -7.33 8.81
N HIS A 83 -7.49 -7.21 7.53
CA HIS A 83 -8.29 -8.18 6.79
C HIS A 83 -7.40 -9.27 6.18
N ASP A 84 -6.37 -8.86 5.44
CA ASP A 84 -5.60 -9.79 4.60
C ASP A 84 -4.72 -10.75 5.42
N LEU A 85 -4.24 -10.33 6.59
CA LEU A 85 -3.38 -11.17 7.42
C LEU A 85 -4.14 -12.34 8.08
N PRO A 86 -5.28 -12.13 8.79
CA PRO A 86 -6.09 -13.24 9.29
C PRO A 86 -6.59 -14.15 8.16
N MET A 87 -7.06 -13.56 7.06
CA MET A 87 -7.56 -14.34 5.92
C MET A 87 -6.50 -15.24 5.30
N SER A 88 -5.31 -14.70 5.03
CA SER A 88 -4.20 -15.49 4.49
C SER A 88 -3.74 -16.58 5.45
N PHE A 89 -3.71 -16.31 6.76
CA PHE A 89 -3.39 -17.31 7.77
C PHE A 89 -4.43 -18.44 7.85
N LEU A 90 -5.72 -18.10 7.92
CA LEU A 90 -6.81 -19.09 7.95
C LEU A 90 -6.86 -19.94 6.68
N SER A 91 -6.51 -19.35 5.54
CA SER A 91 -6.36 -20.06 4.28
C SER A 91 -5.21 -21.07 4.32
N MET A 92 -4.07 -20.70 4.92
CA MET A 92 -2.93 -21.60 5.07
C MET A 92 -3.24 -22.80 5.98
N VAL A 93 -3.99 -22.59 7.06
CA VAL A 93 -4.38 -23.66 8.00
C VAL A 93 -5.49 -24.55 7.40
N GLY A 94 -6.06 -24.19 6.25
CA GLY A 94 -7.10 -24.96 5.57
C GLY A 94 -8.50 -24.76 6.15
N VAL A 95 -8.70 -23.73 6.99
CA VAL A 95 -10.01 -23.35 7.52
C VAL A 95 -10.86 -22.68 6.43
N ILE A 96 -10.19 -21.98 5.50
CA ILE A 96 -10.82 -21.26 4.39
C ILE A 96 -10.18 -21.71 3.08
N ASP A 97 -11.00 -21.97 2.06
CA ASP A 97 -10.50 -22.16 0.70
C ASP A 97 -10.15 -20.79 0.11
N ALA A 98 -8.85 -20.58 -0.18
CA ALA A 98 -8.32 -19.33 -0.71
C ALA A 98 -9.00 -18.91 -2.03
N ARG A 99 -9.35 -19.88 -2.90
CA ARG A 99 -9.94 -19.60 -4.22
C ARG A 99 -11.41 -19.21 -4.10
N GLN A 100 -12.16 -19.93 -3.27
CA GLN A 100 -13.56 -19.60 -3.04
C GLN A 100 -13.68 -18.24 -2.35
N HIS A 101 -12.83 -17.96 -1.37
CA HIS A 101 -12.84 -16.67 -0.69
C HIS A 101 -12.51 -15.50 -1.63
N GLU A 102 -11.59 -15.68 -2.57
CA GLU A 102 -11.29 -14.66 -3.57
C GLU A 102 -12.49 -14.36 -4.49
N ILE A 103 -13.29 -15.38 -4.83
CA ILE A 103 -14.56 -15.19 -5.55
C ILE A 103 -15.57 -14.44 -4.67
N ASP A 104 -15.67 -14.79 -3.40
CA ASP A 104 -16.57 -14.15 -2.44
C ASP A 104 -16.23 -12.67 -2.23
N MET A 105 -14.94 -12.31 -2.25
CA MET A 105 -14.45 -10.93 -2.17
C MET A 105 -14.85 -10.07 -3.38
N ASN A 106 -15.07 -10.70 -4.55
CA ASN A 106 -15.43 -10.01 -5.79
C ASN A 106 -16.95 -10.05 -6.09
N THR A 107 -17.72 -10.84 -5.34
CA THR A 107 -19.19 -10.96 -5.46
C THR A 107 -19.89 -10.15 -4.34
N PRO A 108 -21.19 -9.79 -4.47
CA PRO A 108 -21.91 -8.99 -3.47
C PRO A 108 -22.18 -9.76 -2.16
N THR A 109 -21.12 -10.05 -1.41
CA THR A 109 -21.13 -10.73 -0.12
C THR A 109 -20.70 -9.79 1.01
N VAL A 110 -20.79 -10.25 2.26
CA VAL A 110 -20.28 -9.53 3.43
C VAL A 110 -18.76 -9.31 3.33
N PHE A 111 -18.02 -10.28 2.78
CA PHE A 111 -16.56 -10.18 2.61
C PHE A 111 -16.17 -9.05 1.67
N ARG A 112 -16.92 -8.84 0.59
CA ARG A 112 -16.73 -7.66 -0.28
C ARG A 112 -16.92 -6.36 0.50
N THR A 113 -17.96 -6.24 1.29
CA THR A 113 -18.21 -5.01 2.08
C THR A 113 -17.10 -4.73 3.08
N ILE A 114 -16.60 -5.76 3.77
CA ILE A 114 -15.46 -5.64 4.69
C ILE A 114 -14.21 -5.19 3.94
N LEU A 115 -13.92 -5.81 2.80
CA LEU A 115 -12.77 -5.46 1.96
C LEU A 115 -12.80 -3.99 1.53
N TRP A 116 -13.93 -3.51 1.04
CA TRP A 116 -14.08 -2.11 0.63
C TRP A 116 -13.98 -1.14 1.79
N ALA A 117 -14.49 -1.49 2.98
CA ALA A 117 -14.31 -0.67 4.18
C ALA A 117 -12.83 -0.56 4.58
N CYS A 118 -12.08 -1.68 4.53
CA CYS A 118 -10.64 -1.72 4.75
C CYS A 118 -9.87 -0.87 3.73
N TYR A 119 -10.17 -1.00 2.43
CA TYR A 119 -9.54 -0.19 1.39
C TYR A 119 -9.91 1.30 1.47
N LEU A 120 -11.13 1.63 1.92
CA LEU A 120 -11.51 3.02 2.17
C LEU A 120 -10.70 3.60 3.34
N LEU A 121 -10.54 2.84 4.43
CA LEU A 121 -9.71 3.26 5.55
C LEU A 121 -8.24 3.44 5.14
N TYR A 122 -7.70 2.50 4.36
CA TYR A 122 -6.38 2.61 3.74
C TYR A 122 -6.25 3.91 2.95
N LEU A 123 -7.18 4.17 2.02
CA LEU A 123 -7.13 5.33 1.13
C LEU A 123 -7.22 6.64 1.92
N LEU A 124 -8.19 6.75 2.83
CA LEU A 124 -8.37 7.94 3.67
C LEU A 124 -7.14 8.20 4.54
N SER A 125 -6.55 7.15 5.12
CA SER A 125 -5.32 7.27 5.91
C SER A 125 -4.19 7.85 5.08
N PHE A 126 -3.97 7.37 3.85
CA PHE A 126 -2.97 7.94 2.95
C PHE A 126 -3.26 9.40 2.59
N LEU A 127 -4.50 9.72 2.22
CA LEU A 127 -4.90 11.07 1.80
C LEU A 127 -4.79 12.11 2.92
N ILE A 128 -4.84 11.69 4.18
CA ILE A 128 -4.71 12.56 5.35
C ILE A 128 -3.26 12.61 5.84
N LEU A 129 -2.61 11.46 6.03
CA LEU A 129 -1.32 11.36 6.69
C LEU A 129 -0.16 11.88 5.83
N PHE A 130 -0.23 11.72 4.51
CA PHE A 130 0.81 12.27 3.62
C PHE A 130 0.85 13.80 3.69
N PRO A 131 -0.24 14.54 3.42
CA PRO A 131 -0.27 15.99 3.59
C PRO A 131 0.07 16.45 5.01
N LEU A 132 -0.39 15.72 6.03
CA LEU A 132 -0.09 16.04 7.42
C LEU A 132 1.42 15.93 7.69
N SER A 133 2.08 14.90 7.18
CA SER A 133 3.53 14.73 7.28
C SER A 133 4.27 15.89 6.62
N VAL A 134 3.87 16.29 5.41
CA VAL A 134 4.47 17.47 4.73
C VAL A 134 4.31 18.73 5.58
N LYS A 135 3.10 18.94 6.14
CA LYS A 135 2.80 20.11 6.96
C LYS A 135 3.63 20.17 8.24
N VAL A 136 3.81 19.04 8.92
CA VAL A 136 4.57 18.95 10.16
C VAL A 136 6.06 19.17 9.91
N VAL A 137 6.61 18.59 8.84
CA VAL A 137 8.06 18.68 8.53
C VAL A 137 8.45 20.01 7.93
N HIS A 138 7.71 20.48 6.91
CA HIS A 138 8.12 21.62 6.06
C HIS A 138 7.38 22.92 6.35
N ARG A 139 6.37 22.89 7.25
CA ARG A 139 5.62 24.08 7.72
C ARG A 139 5.05 24.97 6.61
N LEU A 140 4.75 24.36 5.46
CA LEU A 140 4.17 25.04 4.31
C LEU A 140 2.67 25.35 4.53
N LYS A 141 2.12 26.19 3.64
CA LYS A 141 0.67 26.44 3.56
C LYS A 141 -0.08 25.13 3.30
N THR A 142 -1.23 24.94 3.95
CA THR A 142 -2.03 23.70 3.88
C THR A 142 -2.30 23.23 2.44
N LEU A 143 -2.58 24.15 1.51
CA LEU A 143 -2.83 23.81 0.10
C LEU A 143 -1.61 23.18 -0.58
N HIS A 144 -0.41 23.70 -0.33
CA HIS A 144 0.83 23.14 -0.86
C HIS A 144 1.10 21.76 -0.24
N CYS A 145 0.85 21.58 1.05
CA CYS A 145 1.00 20.30 1.73
C CYS A 145 0.07 19.22 1.15
N ILE A 146 -1.20 19.57 0.87
CA ILE A 146 -2.15 18.67 0.23
C ILE A 146 -1.65 18.26 -1.15
N TRP A 147 -1.28 19.23 -1.99
CA TRP A 147 -0.78 18.95 -3.33
C TRP A 147 0.45 18.05 -3.31
N ILE A 148 1.47 18.39 -2.52
CA ILE A 148 2.71 17.60 -2.41
C ILE A 148 2.43 16.20 -1.84
N GLY A 149 1.60 16.11 -0.81
CA GLY A 149 1.25 14.84 -0.20
C GLY A 149 0.53 13.92 -1.18
N TRP A 150 -0.45 14.44 -1.92
CA TRP A 150 -1.21 13.65 -2.89
C TRP A 150 -0.38 13.26 -4.11
N THR A 151 0.45 14.14 -4.66
CA THR A 151 1.33 13.77 -5.78
C THR A 151 2.34 12.71 -5.36
N SER A 152 2.90 12.80 -4.15
CA SER A 152 3.81 11.79 -3.60
C SER A 152 3.10 10.47 -3.34
N PHE A 153 1.84 10.49 -2.89
CA PHE A 153 1.01 9.30 -2.76
C PHE A 153 0.71 8.64 -4.11
N ILE A 154 0.43 9.44 -5.16
CA ILE A 154 0.24 8.90 -6.52
C ILE A 154 1.50 8.18 -6.99
N VAL A 155 2.68 8.78 -6.79
CA VAL A 155 3.97 8.14 -7.13
C VAL A 155 4.15 6.84 -6.37
N PHE A 156 3.88 6.84 -5.06
CA PHE A 156 3.90 5.64 -4.22
C PHE A 156 3.00 4.54 -4.80
N GLN A 157 1.75 4.87 -5.12
CA GLN A 157 0.75 3.91 -5.58
C GLN A 157 1.07 3.37 -6.98
N LEU A 158 1.63 4.19 -7.87
CA LEU A 158 2.04 3.77 -9.22
C LEU A 158 3.16 2.73 -9.17
N ILE A 159 4.20 2.99 -8.38
CA ILE A 159 5.31 2.04 -8.24
C ILE A 159 4.81 0.76 -7.56
N PHE A 160 4.00 0.90 -6.51
CA PHE A 160 3.43 -0.26 -5.83
C PHE A 160 2.60 -1.11 -6.79
N LEU A 161 1.81 -0.49 -7.68
CA LEU A 161 1.00 -1.17 -8.68
C LEU A 161 1.84 -1.89 -9.74
N ILE A 162 2.98 -1.32 -10.17
CA ILE A 162 3.85 -1.95 -11.17
C ILE A 162 4.48 -3.25 -10.63
N PHE A 163 4.90 -3.26 -9.37
CA PHE A 163 5.68 -4.36 -8.81
C PHE A 163 4.88 -5.37 -7.98
N ASN A 164 3.78 -4.94 -7.35
CA ASN A 164 3.02 -5.74 -6.38
C ASN A 164 1.55 -5.92 -6.77
N ARG A 165 1.19 -5.59 -8.01
CA ARG A 165 -0.16 -5.78 -8.51
C ARG A 165 -0.20 -6.25 -9.93
#